data_AF-A0A1I6V805-F1
#
_entry.id   AF-A0A1I6V805-F1
#
_cell.length_a   1.000
_cell.length_b   1.000
_cell.length_c   1.000
_cell.angle_alpha   90.00
_cell.angle_beta   90.00
_cell.angle_gamma   90.00
#
_symmetry.space_group_name_H-M   'P 1'
#
loop_
_entity.id
_entity.type
_entity.pdbx_description
1 polymer ?
#
loop_
_entity_poly.entity_id
_entity_poly.type
_entity_poly.pdbx_seq_one_letter_code
_entity_poly.pdbx_strand_id
1 'polypeptide(L)'
;MAVEPIQEEMAGVCVDAHGSAIGMPQLCGEWIPNQIFWLIITLVVIFFVLSRIALPRIASVLAERQGTITNDISAAEELKRQAKDAEAAYEKALADARTEAQAIAQKTRDEIKAKLDAATAEADAKIAEKSAESEKVLAEIRASAVESVEAVAKDTAEAIVAALGTSADKAAIDAAVANRMKG
;
A
#
# COMPACT_ATOMS: atom_id res chain seq x y z
N MET A 1 -102.11 54.57 -55.87
CA MET A 1 -100.69 54.30 -55.60
C MET A 1 -100.63 53.53 -54.30
N ALA A 2 -100.46 52.22 -54.41
CA ALA A 2 -100.23 51.35 -53.28
C ALA A 2 -98.79 51.53 -52.81
N VAL A 3 -98.60 51.71 -51.51
CA VAL A 3 -97.32 51.40 -50.85
C VAL A 3 -97.71 50.58 -49.64
N GLU A 4 -97.67 49.26 -49.80
CA GLU A 4 -97.79 48.32 -48.69
C GLU A 4 -96.51 48.38 -47.84
N PRO A 5 -96.61 48.32 -46.51
CA PRO A 5 -95.42 48.23 -45.66
C PRO A 5 -94.77 46.86 -45.86
N ILE A 6 -93.49 46.87 -46.24
CA ILE A 6 -92.63 45.69 -46.34
C ILE A 6 -92.59 45.05 -44.95
N GLN A 7 -93.22 43.87 -44.80
CA GLN A 7 -93.05 43.06 -43.60
C GLN A 7 -91.63 42.47 -43.66
N GLU A 8 -90.69 43.08 -42.94
CA GLU A 8 -89.34 42.52 -42.77
C GLU A 8 -89.44 41.20 -42.00
N GLU A 9 -89.24 40.10 -42.71
CA GLU A 9 -89.16 38.76 -42.15
C GLU A 9 -87.81 38.61 -41.42
N MET A 10 -87.84 38.36 -40.11
CA MET A 10 -86.63 38.10 -39.33
C MET A 10 -85.93 36.85 -39.88
N ALA A 11 -84.65 36.95 -40.23
CA ALA A 11 -83.88 35.85 -40.79
C ALA A 11 -83.63 34.68 -39.81
N GLY A 12 -83.80 34.92 -38.50
CA GLY A 12 -83.77 33.90 -37.44
C GLY A 12 -83.99 34.52 -36.05
N VAL A 13 -83.96 33.70 -34.99
CA VAL A 13 -84.15 34.19 -33.60
C VAL A 13 -82.96 35.02 -33.13
N CYS A 14 -81.78 34.77 -33.70
CA CYS A 14 -80.50 35.37 -33.29
C CYS A 14 -79.93 36.39 -34.29
N VAL A 15 -80.57 36.58 -35.46
CA VAL A 15 -80.04 37.39 -36.57
C VAL A 15 -81.16 38.25 -37.16
N ASP A 16 -80.93 39.56 -37.30
CA ASP A 16 -81.90 40.48 -37.89
C ASP A 16 -81.95 40.40 -39.42
N ALA A 17 -82.86 41.17 -40.03
CA ALA A 17 -83.03 41.22 -41.49
C ALA A 17 -81.80 41.75 -42.25
N HIS A 18 -80.82 42.35 -41.55
CA HIS A 18 -79.58 42.87 -42.11
C HIS A 18 -78.37 41.95 -41.84
N GLY A 19 -78.59 40.77 -41.24
CA GLY A 19 -77.53 39.83 -40.92
C GLY A 19 -76.73 40.19 -39.66
N SER A 20 -77.20 41.16 -38.88
CA SER A 20 -76.59 41.60 -37.63
C SER A 20 -77.15 40.82 -36.44
N ALA A 21 -76.32 40.56 -35.43
CA ALA A 21 -76.73 39.74 -34.30
C ALA A 21 -77.61 40.54 -33.32
N ILE A 22 -78.76 39.97 -32.96
CA ILE A 22 -79.73 40.59 -32.05
C ILE A 22 -79.29 40.39 -30.60
N GLY A 23 -79.07 41.48 -29.85
CA GLY A 23 -78.70 41.44 -28.43
C GLY A 23 -77.23 41.06 -28.19
N MET A 24 -76.94 40.35 -27.08
CA MET A 24 -75.60 39.78 -26.82
C MET A 24 -75.46 38.46 -27.59
N PRO A 25 -74.70 38.42 -28.70
CA PRO A 25 -74.73 37.29 -29.63
C PRO A 25 -74.30 35.95 -29.01
N GLN A 26 -73.49 36.02 -27.96
CA GLN A 26 -72.95 34.86 -27.25
C GLN A 26 -73.98 34.07 -26.41
N LEU A 27 -75.12 34.67 -26.02
CA LEU A 27 -76.15 34.00 -25.22
C LEU A 27 -77.27 33.38 -26.06
N CYS A 28 -77.19 33.49 -27.39
CA CYS A 28 -78.26 32.98 -28.22
C CYS A 28 -78.23 31.45 -28.32
N GLY A 29 -79.31 30.81 -27.86
CA GLY A 29 -79.38 29.34 -27.74
C GLY A 29 -79.21 28.59 -29.07
N GLU A 30 -79.51 29.23 -30.20
CA GLU A 30 -79.39 28.63 -31.53
C GLU A 30 -77.94 28.34 -31.95
N TRP A 31 -76.97 29.08 -31.40
CA TRP A 31 -75.55 28.92 -31.76
C TRP A 31 -74.84 27.89 -30.85
N ILE A 32 -75.39 27.61 -29.68
CA ILE A 32 -74.81 26.70 -28.67
C ILE A 32 -74.53 25.29 -29.22
N PRO A 33 -75.44 24.62 -29.95
CA PRO A 33 -75.19 23.27 -30.47
C PRO A 33 -73.98 23.19 -31.43
N ASN A 34 -73.81 24.20 -32.29
CA ASN A 34 -72.66 24.28 -33.20
C ASN A 34 -71.34 24.48 -32.44
N GLN A 35 -71.34 25.34 -31.42
CA GLN A 35 -70.16 25.54 -30.56
C GLN A 35 -69.80 24.26 -29.79
N ILE A 36 -70.80 23.55 -29.23
CA ILE A 36 -70.59 22.28 -28.53
C ILE A 36 -70.03 21.22 -29.50
N PHE A 37 -70.53 21.15 -30.73
CA PHE A 37 -70.03 20.21 -31.74
C PHE A 37 -68.54 20.41 -32.03
N TRP A 38 -68.11 21.65 -32.29
CA TRP A 38 -66.69 21.95 -32.51
C TRP A 38 -65.84 21.80 -31.25
N LEU A 39 -66.40 22.10 -30.07
CA LEU A 39 -65.73 21.86 -28.79
C LEU A 39 -65.43 20.37 -28.60
N ILE A 40 -66.41 19.48 -28.85
CA ILE A 40 -66.20 18.04 -28.76
C ILE A 40 -65.15 17.58 -29.78
N ILE A 41 -65.23 18.04 -31.03
CA ILE A 41 -64.24 17.68 -32.06
C ILE A 41 -62.84 18.12 -31.65
N THR A 42 -62.66 19.37 -31.26
CA THR A 42 -61.35 19.89 -30.86
C THR A 42 -60.82 19.22 -29.60
N LEU A 43 -61.67 18.91 -28.62
CA LEU A 43 -61.31 18.15 -27.43
C LEU A 43 -60.81 16.74 -27.80
N VAL A 44 -61.52 16.03 -28.69
CA VAL A 44 -61.12 14.70 -29.15
C VAL A 44 -59.78 14.77 -29.90
N VAL A 45 -59.60 15.76 -30.78
CA VAL A 45 -58.33 15.96 -31.50
C VAL A 45 -57.19 16.22 -30.52
N ILE A 46 -57.35 17.13 -29.56
CA ILE A 46 -56.34 17.41 -28.53
C ILE A 46 -56.06 16.17 -27.68
N PHE A 47 -57.10 15.42 -27.29
CA PHE A 47 -56.95 14.17 -26.54
C PHE A 47 -56.11 13.14 -27.30
N PHE A 48 -56.36 12.97 -28.61
CA PHE A 48 -55.55 12.09 -29.45
C PHE A 48 -54.11 12.57 -29.59
N VAL A 49 -53.88 13.87 -29.76
CA VAL A 49 -52.52 14.43 -29.82
C VAL A 49 -51.78 14.22 -28.50
N LEU A 50 -52.42 14.47 -27.36
CA LEU A 50 -51.79 14.29 -26.05
C LEU A 50 -51.50 12.81 -25.77
N SER A 51 -52.48 11.94 -25.98
CA SER A 51 -52.34 10.50 -25.70
C SER A 51 -51.34 9.81 -26.63
N ARG A 52 -51.28 10.21 -27.90
CA ARG A 52 -50.47 9.51 -28.91
C ARG A 52 -49.12 10.16 -29.20
N ILE A 53 -48.94 11.44 -28.90
CA ILE A 53 -47.72 12.19 -29.22
C ILE A 53 -47.07 12.75 -27.95
N ALA A 54 -47.78 13.56 -27.16
CA ALA A 54 -47.17 14.27 -26.03
C ALA A 54 -46.76 13.35 -24.88
N LEU A 55 -47.68 12.49 -24.41
CA LEU A 55 -47.41 11.57 -23.30
C LEU A 55 -46.31 10.54 -23.63
N PRO A 56 -46.29 9.89 -24.81
CA PRO A 56 -45.21 8.97 -25.16
C PRO A 56 -43.82 9.64 -25.21
N ARG A 57 -43.74 10.89 -25.71
CA ARG A 57 -42.49 11.66 -25.74
C ARG A 57 -41.96 11.98 -24.33
N ILE A 58 -42.86 12.33 -23.40
CA ILE A 58 -42.47 12.60 -22.01
C ILE A 58 -42.03 11.30 -21.32
N ALA A 59 -42.77 10.21 -21.53
CA ALA A 59 -42.44 8.90 -20.98
C ALA A 59 -41.07 8.41 -21.47
N SER A 60 -40.73 8.61 -22.75
CA SER A 60 -39.41 8.20 -23.28
C SER A 60 -38.26 8.97 -22.63
N VAL A 61 -38.41 10.28 -22.44
CA VAL A 61 -37.38 11.11 -21.77
C VAL A 61 -37.22 10.71 -20.31
N LEU A 62 -38.32 10.41 -19.61
CA LEU A 62 -38.25 9.96 -18.23
C LEU A 62 -37.58 8.60 -18.11
N ALA A 63 -37.92 7.66 -19.00
CA ALA A 63 -37.31 6.34 -19.05
C ALA A 63 -35.81 6.42 -19.38
N GLU A 64 -35.40 7.28 -20.31
CA GLU A 64 -34.00 7.52 -20.63
C GLU A 64 -33.23 8.04 -19.42
N ARG A 65 -33.76 9.07 -18.74
CA ARG A 65 -33.12 9.61 -17.52
C ARG A 65 -33.02 8.55 -16.42
N GLN A 66 -34.08 7.80 -16.19
CA GLN A 66 -34.08 6.73 -15.18
C GLN A 66 -33.09 5.62 -15.53
N GLY A 67 -32.99 5.26 -16.81
CA GLY A 67 -32.02 4.31 -17.34
C GLY A 67 -30.58 4.77 -17.12
N THR A 68 -30.26 6.02 -17.49
CA THR A 68 -28.92 6.59 -17.27
C THR A 68 -28.56 6.64 -15.79
N ILE A 69 -29.45 7.12 -14.93
CA ILE A 69 -29.21 7.16 -13.48
C ILE A 69 -28.96 5.76 -12.92
N THR A 70 -29.76 4.77 -13.31
CA THR A 70 -29.60 3.39 -12.84
C THR A 70 -28.29 2.78 -13.31
N ASN A 71 -27.92 3.04 -14.56
CA ASN A 71 -26.65 2.59 -15.13
C ASN A 71 -25.45 3.24 -14.43
N ASP A 72 -25.51 4.55 -14.17
CA ASP A 72 -24.45 5.29 -13.48
C ASP A 72 -24.28 4.83 -12.03
N ILE A 73 -25.40 4.56 -11.32
CA ILE A 73 -25.36 3.98 -9.97
C ILE A 73 -24.73 2.59 -10.00
N SER A 74 -25.15 1.73 -10.93
CA SER A 74 -24.62 0.36 -11.05
C SER A 74 -23.12 0.39 -11.37
N ALA A 75 -22.69 1.27 -12.27
CA ALA A 75 -21.28 1.46 -12.60
C ALA A 75 -20.48 1.99 -11.40
N ALA A 76 -21.03 2.94 -10.64
CA ALA A 76 -20.39 3.46 -9.44
C ALA A 76 -20.27 2.39 -8.33
N GLU A 77 -21.28 1.56 -8.15
CA GLU A 77 -21.23 0.43 -7.20
C GLU A 77 -20.20 -0.61 -7.61
N GLU A 78 -20.13 -0.95 -8.91
CA GLU A 78 -19.14 -1.87 -9.45
C GLU A 78 -17.71 -1.32 -9.24
N LEU A 79 -17.47 -0.06 -9.59
CA LEU A 79 -16.17 0.59 -9.37
C LEU A 79 -15.80 0.64 -7.88
N LYS A 80 -16.78 0.90 -7.00
CA LYS A 80 -16.57 0.88 -5.55
C LYS A 80 -16.22 -0.52 -5.05
N ARG A 81 -16.84 -1.57 -5.60
CA ARG A 81 -16.50 -2.96 -5.26
C ARG A 81 -15.08 -3.29 -5.72
N GLN A 82 -14.74 -3.00 -6.97
CA GLN A 82 -13.41 -3.22 -7.50
C GLN A 82 -12.32 -2.47 -6.72
N ALA A 83 -12.59 -1.24 -6.30
CA ALA A 83 -11.68 -0.46 -5.46
C ALA A 83 -11.44 -1.15 -4.10
N LYS A 84 -12.50 -1.63 -3.44
CA LYS A 84 -12.39 -2.36 -2.17
C LYS A 84 -11.66 -3.69 -2.32
N ASP A 85 -11.93 -4.43 -3.39
CA ASP A 85 -11.25 -5.70 -3.66
C ASP A 85 -9.75 -5.48 -3.94
N ALA A 86 -9.41 -4.42 -4.68
CA ALA A 86 -8.04 -4.01 -4.93
C ALA A 86 -7.33 -3.55 -3.65
N GLU A 87 -8.00 -2.78 -2.79
CA GLU A 87 -7.50 -2.35 -1.49
C GLU A 87 -7.21 -3.56 -0.59
N ALA A 88 -8.15 -4.50 -0.48
CA ALA A 88 -7.96 -5.73 0.29
C ALA A 88 -6.81 -6.60 -0.25
N ALA A 89 -6.69 -6.72 -1.58
CA ALA A 89 -5.58 -7.44 -2.20
C ALA A 89 -4.22 -6.75 -1.94
N TYR A 90 -4.19 -5.43 -2.00
CA TYR A 90 -2.99 -4.64 -1.69
C TYR A 90 -2.58 -4.77 -0.22
N GLU A 91 -3.51 -4.64 0.71
CA GLU A 91 -3.23 -4.80 2.14
C GLU A 91 -2.72 -6.20 2.46
N LYS A 92 -3.32 -7.23 1.84
CA LYS A 92 -2.85 -8.62 1.96
C LYS A 92 -1.42 -8.77 1.43
N ALA A 93 -1.14 -8.28 0.22
CA ALA A 93 0.19 -8.35 -0.36
C ALA A 93 1.24 -7.63 0.51
N LEU A 94 0.87 -6.49 1.11
CA LEU A 94 1.74 -5.76 2.03
C LEU A 94 2.00 -6.54 3.33
N ALA A 95 0.98 -7.19 3.89
CA ALA A 95 1.12 -8.03 5.08
C ALA A 95 1.99 -9.27 4.80
N ASP A 96 1.79 -9.92 3.65
CA ASP A 96 2.56 -11.08 3.21
C ASP A 96 4.04 -10.68 3.00
N ALA A 97 4.30 -9.56 2.29
CA ALA A 97 5.65 -9.05 2.08
C ALA A 97 6.37 -8.68 3.39
N ARG A 98 5.65 -8.09 4.36
CA ARG A 98 6.21 -7.81 5.70
C ARG A 98 6.57 -9.08 6.45
N THR A 99 5.72 -10.10 6.38
CA THR A 99 5.95 -11.39 7.02
C THR A 99 7.16 -12.09 6.38
N GLU A 100 7.24 -12.09 5.06
CA GLU A 100 8.36 -12.67 4.31
C GLU A 100 9.68 -11.93 4.62
N ALA A 101 9.67 -10.59 4.64
CA ALA A 101 10.84 -9.80 5.02
C ALA A 101 11.32 -10.12 6.44
N GLN A 102 10.40 -10.28 7.40
CA GLN A 102 10.74 -10.69 8.77
C GLN A 102 11.33 -12.10 8.80
N ALA A 103 10.76 -13.04 8.06
CA ALA A 103 11.25 -14.41 7.96
C ALA A 103 12.67 -14.45 7.37
N ILE A 104 12.92 -13.70 6.28
CA ILE A 104 14.25 -13.57 5.67
C ILE A 104 15.24 -12.95 6.66
N ALA A 105 14.86 -11.89 7.37
CA ALA A 105 15.71 -11.25 8.35
C ALA A 105 16.09 -12.20 9.50
N GLN A 106 15.14 -12.99 10.00
CA GLN A 106 15.42 -13.98 11.05
C GLN A 106 16.33 -15.09 10.53
N LYS A 107 16.01 -15.70 9.38
CA LYS A 107 16.84 -16.73 8.76
C LYS A 107 18.28 -16.24 8.54
N THR A 108 18.44 -15.01 8.04
CA THR A 108 19.76 -14.41 7.82
C THR A 108 20.52 -14.22 9.14
N ARG A 109 19.84 -13.77 10.21
CA ARG A 109 20.46 -13.64 11.54
C ARG A 109 20.91 -14.99 12.08
N ASP A 110 20.10 -16.02 11.92
CA ASP A 110 20.42 -17.37 12.39
C ASP A 110 21.60 -17.97 11.61
N GLU A 111 21.62 -17.79 10.29
CA GLU A 111 22.76 -18.19 9.44
C GLU A 111 24.05 -17.45 9.80
N ILE A 112 23.97 -16.14 10.06
CA ILE A 112 25.13 -15.33 10.46
C ILE A 112 25.64 -15.79 11.83
N LYS A 113 24.76 -16.04 12.80
CA LYS A 113 25.15 -16.56 14.12
C LYS A 113 25.86 -17.90 13.99
N ALA A 114 25.29 -18.84 13.24
CA ALA A 114 25.91 -20.15 13.04
C ALA A 114 27.31 -20.05 12.40
N LYS A 115 27.48 -19.15 11.41
CA LYS A 115 28.78 -18.89 10.79
C LYS A 115 29.76 -18.23 11.76
N LEU A 116 29.28 -17.30 12.58
CA LEU A 116 30.09 -16.63 13.59
C LEU A 116 30.58 -17.64 14.64
N ASP A 117 29.67 -18.46 15.18
CA ASP A 117 29.99 -19.48 16.18
C ASP A 117 31.03 -20.48 15.63
N ALA A 118 30.88 -20.90 14.38
CA ALA A 118 31.86 -21.77 13.72
C ALA A 118 33.23 -21.10 13.54
N ALA A 119 33.25 -19.84 13.09
CA ALA A 119 34.48 -19.08 12.90
C ALA A 119 35.19 -18.80 14.23
N THR A 120 34.43 -18.50 15.30
CA THR A 120 34.96 -18.33 16.65
C THR A 120 35.55 -19.62 17.18
N ALA A 121 34.86 -20.76 17.02
CA ALA A 121 35.40 -22.06 17.44
C ALA A 121 36.69 -22.43 16.68
N GLU A 122 36.78 -22.14 15.38
CA GLU A 122 38.01 -22.36 14.60
C GLU A 122 39.14 -21.43 15.06
N ALA A 123 38.84 -20.16 15.34
CA ALA A 123 39.81 -19.20 15.86
C ALA A 123 40.34 -19.62 17.24
N ASP A 124 39.46 -20.04 18.14
CA ASP A 124 39.83 -20.52 19.47
C ASP A 124 40.72 -21.76 19.40
N ALA A 125 40.41 -22.70 18.49
CA ALA A 125 41.24 -23.87 18.26
C ALA A 125 42.66 -23.51 17.77
N LYS A 126 42.76 -22.58 16.81
CA LYS A 126 44.06 -22.09 16.31
C LYS A 126 44.84 -21.33 17.37
N ILE A 127 44.17 -20.53 18.19
CA ILE A 127 44.79 -19.82 19.32
C ILE A 127 45.34 -20.84 20.32
N ALA A 128 44.56 -21.85 20.70
CA ALA A 128 44.99 -22.89 21.62
C ALA A 128 46.21 -23.67 21.09
N GLU A 129 46.22 -24.04 19.81
CA GLU A 129 47.36 -24.70 19.17
C GLU A 129 48.62 -23.83 19.22
N LYS A 130 48.50 -22.56 18.81
CA LYS A 130 49.62 -21.61 18.78
C LYS A 130 50.14 -21.27 20.19
N SER A 131 49.26 -21.21 21.18
CA SER A 131 49.63 -21.05 22.58
C SER A 131 50.43 -22.26 23.07
N ALA A 132 49.98 -23.48 22.78
CA ALA A 132 50.70 -24.70 23.15
C ALA A 132 52.07 -24.83 22.46
N GLU A 133 52.17 -24.42 21.20
CA GLU A 133 53.45 -24.33 20.48
C GLU A 133 54.38 -23.30 21.14
N SER A 134 53.85 -22.10 21.42
CA SER A 134 54.61 -21.03 22.06
C SER A 134 55.11 -21.43 23.46
N GLU A 135 54.31 -22.17 24.23
CA GLU A 135 54.71 -22.71 25.53
C GLU A 135 55.88 -23.69 25.44
N LYS A 136 55.89 -24.57 24.42
CA LYS A 136 57.03 -25.48 24.17
C LYS A 136 58.30 -24.71 23.83
N VAL A 137 58.20 -23.74 22.92
CA VAL A 137 59.34 -22.87 22.56
C VAL A 137 59.83 -22.10 23.79
N LEU A 138 58.92 -21.56 24.61
CA LEU A 138 59.29 -20.86 25.84
C LEU A 138 60.00 -21.79 26.84
N ALA A 139 59.56 -23.04 26.96
CA ALA A 139 60.19 -24.03 27.82
C ALA A 139 61.61 -24.38 27.33
N GLU A 140 61.81 -24.53 26.03
CA GLU A 140 63.12 -24.77 25.42
C GLU A 140 64.06 -23.57 25.61
N ILE A 141 63.58 -22.35 25.34
CA ILE A 141 64.35 -21.11 25.59
C ILE A 141 64.73 -21.01 27.08
N ARG A 142 63.80 -21.32 27.99
CA ARG A 142 64.10 -21.32 29.44
C ARG A 142 65.18 -22.34 29.80
N ALA A 143 65.13 -23.55 29.25
CA ALA A 143 66.14 -24.57 29.50
C ALA A 143 67.53 -24.12 28.99
N SER A 144 67.61 -23.63 27.75
CA SER A 144 68.85 -23.11 27.17
C SER A 144 69.39 -21.88 27.90
N ALA A 145 68.50 -20.99 28.37
CA ALA A 145 68.89 -19.83 29.17
C ALA A 145 69.51 -20.24 30.52
N VAL A 146 68.95 -21.26 31.19
CA VAL A 146 69.52 -21.77 32.45
C VAL A 146 70.91 -22.35 32.22
N GLU A 147 71.11 -23.13 31.14
CA GLU A 147 72.42 -23.67 30.77
C GLU A 147 73.44 -22.56 30.45
N SER A 148 73.02 -21.56 29.68
CA SER A 148 73.85 -20.40 29.34
C SER A 148 74.22 -19.58 30.57
N VAL A 149 73.29 -19.39 31.50
CA VAL A 149 73.55 -18.71 32.78
C VAL A 149 74.52 -19.52 33.64
N GLU A 150 74.41 -20.85 33.68
CA GLU A 150 75.36 -21.70 34.40
C GLU A 150 76.78 -21.59 33.83
N ALA A 151 76.93 -21.62 32.50
CA ALA A 151 78.22 -21.45 31.83
C ALA A 151 78.83 -20.07 32.12
N VAL A 152 78.06 -18.99 31.94
CA VAL A 152 78.52 -17.63 32.23
C VAL A 152 78.85 -17.48 33.71
N ALA A 153 78.06 -18.04 34.63
CA ALA A 153 78.34 -17.97 36.06
C ALA A 153 79.66 -18.66 36.44
N LYS A 154 79.98 -19.81 35.83
CA LYS A 154 81.26 -20.51 36.01
C LYS A 154 82.43 -19.69 35.47
N ASP A 155 82.32 -19.18 34.24
CA ASP A 155 83.35 -18.35 33.61
C ASP A 155 83.61 -17.07 34.41
N THR A 156 82.54 -16.42 34.90
CA THR A 156 82.65 -15.20 35.69
C THR A 156 83.26 -15.48 37.07
N ALA A 157 82.90 -16.61 37.71
CA ALA A 157 83.48 -17.03 38.99
C ALA A 157 84.98 -17.38 38.85
N GLU A 158 85.37 -18.08 37.79
CA GLU A 158 86.78 -18.38 37.46
C GLU A 158 87.58 -17.08 37.26
N ALA A 159 87.03 -16.12 36.51
CA ALA A 159 87.65 -14.82 36.30
C ALA A 159 87.80 -13.99 37.60
N ILE A 160 86.80 -14.00 38.48
CA ILE A 160 86.86 -13.30 39.78
C ILE A 160 87.90 -13.94 40.70
N VAL A 161 87.96 -15.27 40.79
CA VAL A 161 88.96 -15.98 41.61
C VAL A 161 90.38 -15.68 41.12
N ALA A 162 90.59 -15.69 39.80
CA ALA A 162 91.86 -15.31 39.19
C ALA A 162 92.25 -13.85 39.49
N ALA A 163 91.28 -12.91 39.41
CA ALA A 163 91.51 -11.50 39.71
C ALA A 163 91.84 -11.23 41.20
N LEU A 164 91.40 -12.09 42.12
CA LEU A 164 91.70 -12.03 43.55
C LEU A 164 93.09 -12.63 43.91
N GLY A 165 93.86 -13.10 42.92
CA GLY A 165 95.26 -13.52 43.10
C GLY A 165 95.44 -14.92 43.69
N THR A 166 94.40 -15.75 43.63
CA THR A 166 94.39 -17.15 44.11
C THR A 166 93.99 -18.08 42.95
N SER A 167 94.58 -19.27 42.88
CA SER A 167 94.15 -20.31 41.92
C SER A 167 93.33 -21.36 42.67
N ALA A 168 92.02 -21.42 42.42
CA ALA A 168 91.19 -22.53 42.88
C ALA A 168 91.07 -23.59 41.77
N ASP A 169 90.94 -24.85 42.18
CA ASP A 169 90.74 -25.96 41.25
C ASP A 169 89.39 -25.82 40.52
N LYS A 170 89.39 -26.02 39.20
CA LYS A 170 88.21 -25.78 38.34
C LYS A 170 87.01 -26.61 38.80
N ALA A 171 87.27 -27.85 39.24
CA ALA A 171 86.27 -28.74 39.79
C ALA A 171 85.60 -28.20 41.08
N ALA A 172 86.34 -27.45 41.91
CA ALA A 172 85.80 -26.86 43.13
C ALA A 172 84.92 -25.64 42.84
N ILE A 173 85.29 -24.82 41.85
CA ILE A 173 84.49 -23.67 41.39
C ILE A 173 83.18 -24.16 40.77
N ASP A 174 83.24 -25.16 39.88
CA ASP A 174 82.07 -25.76 39.25
C ASP A 174 81.10 -26.35 40.29
N ALA A 175 81.61 -27.05 41.29
CA ALA A 175 80.81 -27.62 42.38
C ALA A 175 80.15 -26.53 43.26
N ALA A 176 80.85 -25.43 43.54
CA ALA A 176 80.32 -24.31 44.32
C ALA A 176 79.22 -23.55 43.57
N VAL A 177 79.42 -23.27 42.28
CA VAL A 177 78.41 -22.63 41.42
C VAL A 177 77.19 -23.52 41.25
N ALA A 178 77.36 -24.82 40.98
CA ALA A 178 76.26 -25.76 40.85
C ALA A 178 75.43 -25.90 42.15
N ASN A 179 76.08 -25.89 43.32
CA ASN A 179 75.37 -25.91 44.60
C ASN A 179 74.58 -24.62 44.85
N ARG A 180 75.05 -23.46 44.35
CA ARG A 180 74.34 -22.19 44.51
C ARG A 180 73.20 -21.99 43.52
N MET A 181 73.29 -22.59 42.33
CA MET A 181 72.21 -22.62 41.35
C MET A 181 71.05 -23.56 41.75
N LYS A 182 71.30 -24.54 42.62
CA LYS A 182 70.29 -25.45 43.20
C LYS A 182 69.64 -24.93 44.49
N GLY A 183 70.06 -23.76 44.97
CA GLY A 183 69.70 -23.18 46.27
C GLY A 183 68.31 -22.56 46.31
#